data_AF-A0A821I6B4-F1
#
_entry.id   AF-A0A821I6B4-F1
#
_cell.length_a   1.000
_cell.length_b   1.000
_cell.length_c   1.000
_cell.angle_alpha   90.00
_cell.angle_beta   90.00
_cell.angle_gamma   90.00
#
_symmetry.space_group_name_H-M   'P 1'
#
loop_
_entity.id
_entity.type
_entity.pdbx_description
1 polymer ?
#
loop_
_entity_poly.entity_id
_entity_poly.type
_entity_poly.pdbx_seq_one_letter_code
_entity_poly.pdbx_strand_id
1 'polypeptide(L)'
;MLSHHIFHLFLSIIYFSNGQSTIRIGIIDNNYDHTDFVNIKVPNVTFCGRKGLNLQLHWLNTLDSLPNLINTLELEQNLTDIYLTRTIKSHTNIVRDFCQINHIPFINMKSYGSKTMICSTTTSIVPEYFIVPDILQVLINYLKYNHAQKAIYLHDNDEAAYRIYELLELMNKDEYYNNFSLDIRTTHHGDIYSMLYVIESNSFKKDQLPNYILLDFHSYDAYERIFEKISHMGLTSDSYQYIILSTFDVCLWMNKLNFPGQLIYFDYQQDDCILDSQSSSNTYENSLSSTKLIRYKSYYRTTLSFRDNPSSSKLLNSTELLRKNSSLLLNNTNKKLNSCYNKINFNDKYFSYSYFNSQLPESLEIYSHTLFNGLNLIIQILTSNVIDCKTYRLKQNKKIKINHCDFSYVNIFSTKKLSLNQFKKQIQLIGRYSTITNDYQSCYKDKNKDLSSIEKSFSSKIYYITSLFDEPFLMLRKRTVLYTKYSQPQANSKELRGHILGFHQLEGFCVDLAEKVCSVLNITCQFRIVQDGRFGSKNKSTGIWDG
;
A
#
# COMPACT_ATOMS: atom_id res chain seq x y z
N MET A 1 11.90 -10.19 30.74
CA MET A 1 11.30 -8.85 30.88
C MET A 1 9.99 -8.68 30.11
N LEU A 2 9.88 -9.15 28.85
CA LEU A 2 8.62 -9.08 28.07
C LEU A 2 7.39 -9.72 28.75
N SER A 3 7.59 -10.87 29.43
CA SER A 3 6.53 -11.53 30.21
C SER A 3 6.06 -10.72 31.41
N HIS A 4 6.85 -9.76 31.90
CA HIS A 4 6.51 -8.99 33.10
C HIS A 4 5.62 -7.77 32.77
N HIS A 5 5.84 -7.11 31.63
CA HIS A 5 5.00 -5.98 31.19
C HIS A 5 3.63 -6.44 30.69
N ILE A 6 3.57 -7.55 29.94
CA ILE A 6 2.31 -8.19 29.55
C ILE A 6 1.52 -8.61 30.80
N PHE A 7 2.22 -9.13 31.83
CA PHE A 7 1.62 -9.49 33.10
C PHE A 7 0.99 -8.31 33.84
N HIS A 8 1.61 -7.12 33.82
CA HIS A 8 1.02 -5.91 34.43
C HIS A 8 -0.23 -5.43 33.68
N LEU A 9 -0.20 -5.37 32.34
CA LEU A 9 -1.38 -5.04 31.52
C LEU A 9 -2.58 -5.93 31.88
N PHE A 10 -2.34 -7.23 31.97
CA PHE A 10 -3.38 -8.21 32.28
C PHE A 10 -3.85 -8.12 33.72
N LEU A 11 -2.94 -7.95 34.69
CA LEU A 11 -3.34 -7.72 36.08
C LEU A 11 -4.19 -6.46 36.19
N SER A 12 -3.86 -5.36 35.53
CA SER A 12 -4.68 -4.15 35.53
C SER A 12 -6.08 -4.41 34.97
N ILE A 13 -6.18 -5.00 33.77
CA ILE A 13 -7.48 -5.27 33.12
C ILE A 13 -8.33 -6.24 33.96
N ILE A 14 -7.71 -7.27 34.53
CA ILE A 14 -8.41 -8.29 35.31
C ILE A 14 -8.81 -7.76 36.70
N TYR A 15 -7.92 -7.02 37.37
CA TYR A 15 -8.16 -6.48 38.71
C TYR A 15 -9.21 -5.36 38.69
N PHE A 16 -9.24 -4.54 37.65
CA PHE A 16 -10.29 -3.53 37.46
C PHE A 16 -11.65 -4.13 37.09
N SER A 17 -11.66 -5.27 36.40
CA SER A 17 -12.94 -5.84 35.96
C SER A 17 -13.83 -6.33 37.09
N ASN A 18 -13.36 -6.59 38.33
CA ASN A 18 -14.19 -6.95 39.50
C ASN A 18 -15.37 -7.93 39.20
N GLY A 19 -15.19 -8.87 38.25
CA GLY A 19 -16.22 -9.81 37.82
C GLY A 19 -17.28 -9.27 36.84
N GLN A 20 -17.16 -8.04 36.35
CA GLN A 20 -17.95 -7.49 35.26
C GLN A 20 -17.49 -8.08 33.91
N SER A 21 -18.45 -8.40 33.05
CA SER A 21 -18.21 -8.91 31.69
C SER A 21 -17.97 -7.80 30.67
N THR A 22 -17.83 -6.55 31.12
CA THR A 22 -17.71 -5.37 30.26
C THR A 22 -16.31 -4.80 30.35
N ILE A 23 -15.65 -4.63 29.20
CA ILE A 23 -14.40 -3.87 29.09
C ILE A 23 -14.75 -2.53 28.45
N ARG A 24 -14.33 -1.45 29.10
CA ARG A 24 -14.58 -0.09 28.68
C ARG A 24 -13.35 0.46 27.96
N ILE A 25 -13.51 0.86 26.71
CA ILE A 25 -12.42 1.30 25.86
C ILE A 25 -12.66 2.76 25.48
N GLY A 26 -11.80 3.66 25.95
CA GLY A 26 -11.83 5.07 25.61
C GLY A 26 -11.13 5.26 24.26
N ILE A 27 -11.83 5.82 23.28
CA ILE A 27 -11.32 6.08 21.94
C ILE A 27 -11.19 7.57 21.77
N ILE A 28 -9.96 8.00 21.54
CA ILE A 28 -9.61 9.40 21.43
C ILE A 28 -9.29 9.65 19.95
N ASP A 29 -10.16 10.39 19.27
CA ASP A 29 -10.05 10.69 17.85
C ASP A 29 -10.14 12.20 17.61
N ASN A 30 -9.30 12.71 16.70
CA ASN A 30 -9.28 14.12 16.30
C ASN A 30 -10.35 14.46 15.26
N ASN A 31 -10.92 13.45 14.61
CA ASN A 31 -11.87 13.66 13.53
C ASN A 31 -13.32 13.45 13.96
N TYR A 32 -13.58 13.33 15.27
CA TYR A 32 -14.90 13.01 15.80
C TYR A 32 -15.33 14.01 16.87
N ASP A 33 -16.34 14.81 16.52
CA ASP A 33 -16.78 16.00 17.27
C ASP A 33 -17.79 15.66 18.38
N HIS A 34 -18.16 14.38 18.52
CA HIS A 34 -19.21 13.94 19.42
C HIS A 34 -18.69 12.92 20.44
N THR A 35 -19.18 13.00 21.67
CA THR A 35 -18.94 11.97 22.68
C THR A 35 -20.05 10.93 22.58
N ASP A 36 -19.72 9.75 22.06
CA ASP A 36 -20.67 8.67 21.84
C ASP A 36 -20.27 7.38 22.56
N PHE A 37 -21.29 6.64 22.99
CA PHE A 37 -21.14 5.33 23.61
C PHE A 37 -21.61 4.25 22.64
N VAL A 38 -20.73 3.33 22.26
CA VAL A 38 -21.08 2.19 21.41
C VAL A 38 -20.87 0.90 22.18
N ASN A 39 -21.97 0.19 22.46
CA ASN A 39 -21.93 -1.12 23.11
C ASN A 39 -21.83 -2.23 22.06
N ILE A 40 -20.72 -2.95 22.04
CA ILE A 40 -20.48 -4.06 21.13
C ILE A 40 -20.46 -5.36 21.92
N LYS A 41 -21.54 -6.13 21.81
CA LYS A 41 -21.58 -7.49 22.33
C LYS A 41 -20.77 -8.41 21.43
N VAL A 42 -19.83 -9.15 22.01
CA VAL A 42 -19.02 -10.16 21.32
C VAL A 42 -19.48 -11.56 21.75
N PRO A 43 -20.54 -12.10 21.11
CA PRO A 43 -21.29 -13.25 21.64
C PRO A 43 -20.49 -14.56 21.66
N ASN A 44 -19.47 -14.69 20.81
CA ASN A 44 -18.70 -15.93 20.65
C ASN A 44 -17.36 -15.91 21.39
N VAL A 45 -17.11 -14.89 22.22
CA VAL A 45 -15.92 -14.87 23.09
C VAL A 45 -16.30 -15.44 24.44
N THR A 46 -15.72 -16.60 24.76
CA THR A 46 -15.66 -17.09 26.14
C THR A 46 -14.37 -16.62 26.77
N PHE A 47 -14.45 -15.64 27.66
CA PHE A 47 -13.31 -15.22 28.49
C PHE A 47 -13.43 -15.91 29.85
N CYS A 48 -12.46 -16.76 30.18
CA CYS A 48 -12.41 -17.50 31.43
C CYS A 48 -13.68 -18.26 31.82
N GLY A 49 -14.31 -18.93 30.84
CA GLY A 49 -15.48 -19.79 31.06
C GLY A 49 -16.81 -19.04 31.16
N ARG A 50 -16.80 -17.70 31.12
CA ARG A 50 -18.03 -16.89 31.00
C ARG A 50 -18.30 -16.60 29.53
N LYS A 51 -19.54 -16.84 29.09
CA LYS A 51 -20.00 -16.51 27.73
C LYS A 51 -20.38 -15.03 27.67
N GLY A 52 -19.90 -14.35 26.64
CA GLY A 52 -20.27 -12.97 26.33
C GLY A 52 -19.32 -11.95 26.97
N LEU A 53 -18.33 -11.52 26.18
CA LEU A 53 -17.59 -10.30 26.47
C LEU A 53 -18.39 -9.12 25.90
N ASN A 54 -18.67 -8.13 26.73
CA ASN A 54 -19.23 -6.87 26.28
C ASN A 54 -18.10 -5.85 26.16
N LEU A 55 -18.00 -5.18 25.03
CA LEU A 55 -17.08 -4.07 24.85
C LEU A 55 -17.90 -2.79 24.84
N GLN A 56 -17.63 -1.88 25.76
CA GLN A 56 -18.23 -0.56 25.77
C GLN A 56 -17.19 0.42 25.25
N LEU A 57 -17.44 0.97 24.07
CA LEU A 57 -16.58 1.95 23.44
C LEU A 57 -17.07 3.35 23.83
N HIS A 58 -16.14 4.20 24.24
CA HIS A 58 -16.40 5.56 24.69
C HIS A 58 -15.59 6.51 23.82
N TRP A 59 -16.23 7.23 22.91
CA TRP A 59 -15.52 8.24 22.12
C TRP A 59 -15.31 9.51 22.93
N LEU A 60 -14.06 9.95 23.02
CA LEU A 60 -13.67 11.21 23.62
C LEU A 60 -13.29 12.18 22.51
N ASN A 61 -14.04 13.28 22.43
CA ASN A 61 -13.76 14.36 21.50
C ASN A 61 -12.45 15.07 21.92
N THR A 62 -11.58 15.32 20.94
CA THR A 62 -10.30 16.02 21.14
C THR A 62 -10.20 17.37 20.43
N LEU A 63 -11.28 17.85 19.82
CA LEU A 63 -11.30 19.15 19.16
C LEU A 63 -11.22 20.33 20.16
N ASP A 64 -11.44 20.06 21.43
CA ASP A 64 -11.27 21.07 22.46
C ASP A 64 -9.80 21.36 22.76
N SER A 65 -9.53 22.59 23.21
CA SER A 65 -8.18 23.01 23.63
C SER A 65 -7.53 21.99 24.58
N LEU A 66 -6.19 21.86 24.49
CA LEU A 66 -5.37 20.95 25.30
C LEU A 66 -5.80 20.79 26.79
N PRO A 67 -6.15 21.87 27.52
CA PRO A 67 -6.61 21.77 28.91
C PRO A 67 -7.89 20.96 29.08
N ASN A 68 -8.83 21.05 28.13
CA ASN A 68 -10.08 20.31 28.18
C ASN A 68 -9.85 18.81 27.99
N LEU A 69 -8.89 18.40 27.16
CA LEU A 69 -8.55 16.99 27.00
C LEU A 69 -8.10 16.36 28.34
N ILE A 70 -7.26 17.06 29.10
CA ILE A 70 -6.80 16.56 30.41
C ILE A 70 -7.97 16.44 31.38
N ASN A 71 -8.81 17.48 31.48
CA ASN A 71 -10.00 17.44 32.34
C ASN A 71 -10.93 16.29 31.97
N THR A 72 -11.16 16.07 30.67
CA THR A 72 -11.97 14.94 30.18
C THR A 72 -11.33 13.60 30.55
N LEU A 73 -10.02 13.44 30.38
CA LEU A 73 -9.30 12.22 30.76
C LEU A 73 -9.38 11.95 32.28
N GLU A 74 -9.28 12.98 33.11
CA GLU A 74 -9.42 12.87 34.57
C GLU A 74 -10.84 12.48 35.00
N LEU A 75 -11.87 13.09 34.39
CA LEU A 75 -13.27 12.75 34.64
C LEU A 75 -13.60 11.30 34.24
N GLU A 76 -13.05 10.86 33.12
CA GLU A 76 -13.31 9.54 32.52
C GLU A 76 -12.35 8.43 32.99
N GLN A 77 -11.38 8.76 33.85
CA GLN A 77 -10.36 7.83 34.32
C GLN A 77 -10.96 6.56 34.95
N ASN A 78 -12.02 6.71 35.74
CA ASN A 78 -12.70 5.60 36.40
C ASN A 78 -13.62 4.80 35.46
N LEU A 79 -13.87 5.34 34.26
CA LEU A 79 -14.78 4.81 33.26
C LEU A 79 -14.07 4.06 32.14
N THR A 80 -12.74 4.19 32.02
CA THR A 80 -11.98 3.61 30.91
C THR A 80 -10.93 2.61 31.40
N ASP A 81 -10.96 1.40 30.84
CA ASP A 81 -9.99 0.34 31.17
C ASP A 81 -8.81 0.32 30.18
N ILE A 82 -9.01 0.78 28.94
CA ILE A 82 -7.99 0.84 27.88
C ILE A 82 -8.23 2.10 27.03
N TYR A 83 -7.16 2.85 26.72
CA TYR A 83 -7.24 3.94 25.75
C TYR A 83 -6.73 3.52 24.37
N LEU A 84 -7.53 3.82 23.34
CA LEU A 84 -7.17 3.80 21.93
C LEU A 84 -7.04 5.25 21.45
N THR A 85 -5.95 5.62 20.77
CA THR A 85 -5.84 6.97 20.17
C THR A 85 -5.58 6.91 18.68
N ARG A 86 -6.27 7.82 17.99
CA ARG A 86 -6.07 8.19 16.59
C ARG A 86 -5.87 9.71 16.47
N THR A 87 -5.05 10.27 17.35
CA THR A 87 -4.86 11.72 17.44
C THR A 87 -3.61 12.22 16.73
N ILE A 88 -3.44 13.54 16.62
CA ILE A 88 -2.14 14.12 16.22
C ILE A 88 -1.08 13.84 17.29
N LYS A 89 0.21 13.88 16.90
CA LYS A 89 1.35 13.50 17.75
C LYS A 89 1.36 14.20 19.12
N SER A 90 1.01 15.49 19.18
CA SER A 90 0.95 16.25 20.44
C SER A 90 -0.07 15.67 21.41
N HIS A 91 -1.28 15.38 20.94
CA HIS A 91 -2.36 14.80 21.74
C HIS A 91 -2.05 13.36 22.13
N THR A 92 -1.47 12.58 21.20
CA THR A 92 -1.04 11.21 21.47
C THR A 92 -0.04 11.16 22.62
N ASN A 93 0.92 12.09 22.65
CA ASN A 93 1.90 12.18 23.73
C ASN A 93 1.23 12.47 25.08
N ILE A 94 0.26 13.38 25.12
CA ILE A 94 -0.45 13.73 26.36
C ILE A 94 -1.26 12.54 26.89
N VAL A 95 -2.02 11.89 26.01
CA VAL A 95 -2.79 10.69 26.38
C VAL A 95 -1.85 9.60 26.87
N ARG A 96 -0.72 9.40 26.18
CA ARG A 96 0.30 8.43 26.57
C ARG A 96 0.87 8.76 27.95
N ASP A 97 1.27 10.01 28.18
CA ASP A 97 1.86 10.42 29.46
C ASP A 97 0.82 10.29 30.59
N PHE A 98 -0.44 10.66 30.34
CA PHE A 98 -1.56 10.42 31.25
C PHE A 98 -1.77 8.92 31.55
N CYS A 99 -1.75 8.07 30.53
CA CYS A 99 -1.86 6.62 30.67
C CYS A 99 -0.68 6.04 31.44
N GLN A 100 0.53 6.57 31.24
CA GLN A 100 1.73 6.16 31.97
C GLN A 100 1.62 6.49 33.45
N ILE A 101 1.21 7.72 33.79
CA ILE A 101 1.01 8.20 35.16
C ILE A 101 -0.04 7.35 35.88
N ASN A 102 -1.14 7.02 35.18
CA ASN A 102 -2.28 6.31 35.76
C ASN A 102 -2.24 4.78 35.57
N HIS A 103 -1.15 4.25 34.99
CA HIS A 103 -0.99 2.84 34.68
C HIS A 103 -2.12 2.23 33.83
N ILE A 104 -2.67 3.03 32.92
CA ILE A 104 -3.74 2.61 32.01
C ILE A 104 -3.11 2.07 30.71
N PRO A 105 -3.50 0.87 30.25
CA PRO A 105 -3.16 0.37 28.92
C PRO A 105 -3.44 1.38 27.80
N PHE A 106 -2.46 1.55 26.91
CA PHE A 106 -2.52 2.51 25.82
C PHE A 106 -2.16 1.84 24.50
N ILE A 107 -3.01 2.03 23.48
CA ILE A 107 -2.77 1.54 22.14
C ILE A 107 -2.86 2.71 21.16
N ASN A 108 -1.78 2.92 20.42
CA ASN A 108 -1.71 3.95 19.40
C ASN A 108 -2.14 3.35 18.07
N MET A 109 -3.27 3.81 17.52
CA MET A 109 -3.80 3.36 16.25
C MET A 109 -3.15 4.07 15.05
N LYS A 110 -2.48 5.20 15.26
CA LYS A 110 -1.89 6.04 14.20
C LYS A 110 -0.40 5.83 13.97
N SER A 111 0.36 5.46 15.00
CA SER A 111 1.82 5.62 14.91
C SER A 111 2.48 4.67 13.91
N TYR A 112 3.06 5.31 12.90
CA TYR A 112 4.27 4.91 12.21
C TYR A 112 5.43 5.31 13.10
N GLY A 113 6.31 4.38 13.41
CA GLY A 113 7.46 4.68 14.24
C GLY A 113 8.27 3.43 14.52
N SER A 114 9.40 3.33 13.84
CA SER A 114 10.46 2.36 14.13
C SER A 114 11.19 2.67 15.44
N LYS A 115 10.90 3.80 16.10
CA LYS A 115 11.52 4.19 17.38
C LYS A 115 10.52 4.84 18.31
N THR A 116 10.03 4.08 19.29
CA THR A 116 9.79 4.66 20.60
C THR A 116 11.14 5.19 21.10
N MET A 117 11.36 6.51 21.03
CA MET A 117 12.45 7.11 21.77
C MET A 117 12.07 7.00 23.24
N ILE A 118 12.55 5.93 23.88
CA ILE A 118 12.41 5.70 25.32
C ILE A 118 13.35 6.69 26.00
N CYS A 119 12.94 7.96 26.05
CA CYS A 119 13.50 8.94 26.98
C CYS A 119 12.49 9.13 28.11
N SER A 120 12.24 8.05 28.85
CA SER A 120 11.65 8.12 30.17
C SER A 120 12.70 7.59 31.14
N THR A 121 13.22 8.48 31.97
CA THR A 121 14.12 8.17 33.10
C THR A 121 13.38 7.48 34.25
N THR A 122 12.08 7.17 34.09
CA THR A 122 11.27 6.51 35.11
C THR A 122 11.09 5.04 34.76
N THR A 123 11.39 4.17 35.72
CA THR A 123 11.47 2.71 35.59
C THR A 123 10.12 2.03 35.41
N SER A 124 8.99 2.75 35.39
CA SER A 124 7.65 2.21 35.18
C SER A 124 7.21 2.35 33.73
N ILE A 125 7.65 1.42 32.88
CA ILE A 125 7.28 1.39 31.46
C ILE A 125 5.90 0.74 31.32
N VAL A 126 4.87 1.55 31.06
CA VAL A 126 3.60 1.05 30.53
C VAL A 126 3.86 0.57 29.09
N PRO A 127 3.46 -0.65 28.73
CA PRO A 127 3.68 -1.16 27.38
C PRO A 127 2.85 -0.37 26.35
N GLU A 128 3.52 0.13 25.32
CA GLU A 128 2.89 0.74 24.15
C GLU A 128 2.73 -0.30 23.05
N TYR A 129 1.55 -0.32 22.41
CA TYR A 129 1.27 -1.21 21.29
C TYR A 129 0.98 -0.41 20.02
N PHE A 130 1.66 -0.80 18.95
CA PHE A 130 1.46 -0.28 17.60
C PHE A 130 0.74 -1.34 16.77
N ILE A 131 -0.31 -0.93 16.07
CA ILE A 131 -1.12 -1.85 15.23
C ILE A 131 -0.63 -1.83 13.78
N VAL A 132 -0.02 -0.72 13.34
CA VAL A 132 0.32 -0.52 11.93
C VAL A 132 1.78 -0.91 11.68
N PRO A 133 2.05 -1.78 10.70
CA PRO A 133 3.43 -2.13 10.36
C PRO A 133 4.19 -0.93 9.78
N ASP A 134 5.52 -0.98 9.89
CA ASP A 134 6.42 0.04 9.37
C ASP A 134 6.46 0.00 7.83
N ILE A 135 5.62 0.83 7.21
CA ILE A 135 5.49 0.96 5.75
C ILE A 135 6.74 1.58 5.11
N LEU A 136 7.53 2.34 5.87
CA LEU A 136 8.70 3.04 5.33
C LEU A 136 9.81 2.04 5.02
N GLN A 137 10.01 1.04 5.88
CA GLN A 137 10.97 -0.02 5.61
C GLN A 137 10.57 -0.86 4.39
N VAL A 138 9.27 -1.13 4.21
CA VAL A 138 8.74 -1.80 3.01
C VAL A 138 9.05 -0.98 1.76
N LEU A 139 8.76 0.33 1.82
CA LEU A 139 8.99 1.28 0.73
C LEU A 139 10.47 1.32 0.33
N ILE A 140 11.38 1.43 1.30
CA ILE A 140 12.83 1.45 1.07
C ILE A 140 13.27 0.17 0.37
N ASN A 141 12.83 -1.00 0.84
CA ASN A 141 13.23 -2.25 0.19
C ASN A 141 12.62 -2.40 -1.20
N TYR A 142 11.41 -1.88 -1.42
CA TYR A 142 10.79 -1.83 -2.73
C TYR A 142 11.54 -0.92 -3.71
N LEU A 143 11.89 0.30 -3.32
CA LEU A 143 12.64 1.26 -4.15
C LEU A 143 14.03 0.71 -4.49
N LYS A 144 14.71 0.11 -3.51
CA LYS A 144 16.02 -0.53 -3.68
C LYS A 144 15.95 -1.70 -4.67
N TYR A 145 14.94 -2.57 -4.54
CA TYR A 145 14.73 -3.69 -5.46
C TYR A 145 14.54 -3.25 -6.90
N ASN A 146 13.80 -2.15 -7.12
CA ASN A 146 13.57 -1.63 -8.47
C ASN A 146 14.66 -0.65 -8.95
N HIS A 147 15.78 -0.59 -8.25
CA HIS A 147 16.91 0.29 -8.56
C HIS A 147 16.52 1.77 -8.75
N ALA A 148 15.54 2.25 -7.99
CA ALA A 148 15.07 3.63 -8.08
C ALA A 148 16.22 4.60 -7.72
N GLN A 149 16.54 5.53 -8.61
CA GLN A 149 17.56 6.57 -8.37
C GLN A 149 16.93 7.90 -7.93
N LYS A 150 15.65 8.10 -8.25
CA LYS A 150 14.92 9.32 -7.95
C LYS A 150 13.46 9.01 -7.66
N ALA A 151 12.89 9.72 -6.69
CA ALA A 151 11.46 9.75 -6.44
C ALA A 151 11.00 11.17 -6.09
N ILE A 152 9.72 11.43 -6.29
CA ILE A 152 9.05 12.65 -5.85
C ILE A 152 8.11 12.28 -4.72
N TYR A 153 8.15 13.00 -3.61
CA TYR A 153 7.30 12.80 -2.45
C TYR A 153 6.27 13.93 -2.36
N LEU A 154 5.00 13.59 -2.50
CA LEU A 154 3.88 14.53 -2.39
C LEU A 154 3.17 14.31 -1.07
N HIS A 155 2.97 15.38 -0.29
CA HIS A 155 2.22 15.32 0.96
C HIS A 155 1.35 16.53 1.22
N ASP A 156 0.35 16.35 2.10
CA ASP A 156 -0.63 17.38 2.45
C ASP A 156 -0.75 17.68 3.94
N ASN A 157 0.10 17.09 4.79
CA ASN A 157 0.03 17.36 6.24
C ASN A 157 1.39 17.19 6.94
N ASP A 158 1.41 17.56 8.23
CA ASP A 158 2.59 17.46 9.10
C ASP A 158 2.94 16.02 9.48
N GLU A 159 1.96 15.12 9.47
CA GLU A 159 2.20 13.70 9.78
C GLU A 159 3.06 13.04 8.70
N ALA A 160 2.74 13.32 7.44
CA ALA A 160 3.57 12.94 6.31
C ALA A 160 4.94 13.61 6.38
N ALA A 161 5.04 14.87 6.80
CA ALA A 161 6.34 15.53 7.01
C ALA A 161 7.20 14.79 8.06
N TYR A 162 6.59 14.25 9.11
CA TYR A 162 7.30 13.40 10.07
C TYR A 162 7.74 12.07 9.45
N ARG A 163 6.90 11.43 8.62
CA ARG A 163 7.27 10.22 7.88
C ARG A 163 8.41 10.47 6.88
N ILE A 164 8.46 11.65 6.26
CA ILE A 164 9.58 12.07 5.41
C ILE A 164 10.88 12.11 6.22
N TYR A 165 10.85 12.69 7.43
CA TYR A 165 12.03 12.71 8.30
C TYR A 165 12.51 11.28 8.64
N GLU A 166 11.60 10.38 9.02
CA GLU A 166 11.93 8.99 9.32
C GLU A 166 12.47 8.25 8.08
N LEU A 167 11.85 8.47 6.92
CA LEU A 167 12.30 7.94 5.64
C LEU A 167 13.72 8.39 5.32
N LEU A 168 14.03 9.68 5.47
CA LEU A 168 15.37 10.23 5.26
C LEU A 168 16.38 9.64 6.26
N GLU A 169 16.00 9.46 7.53
CA GLU A 169 16.86 8.83 8.54
C GLU A 169 17.19 7.38 8.19
N LEU A 170 16.21 6.63 7.68
CA LEU A 170 16.40 5.24 7.25
C LEU A 170 17.24 5.17 5.96
N MET A 171 17.01 6.06 5.00
CA MET A 171 17.79 6.14 3.76
C MET A 171 19.25 6.50 4.03
N ASN A 172 19.53 7.45 4.93
CA ASN A 172 20.89 7.84 5.29
C ASN A 172 21.73 6.73 5.95
N LYS A 173 21.10 5.66 6.45
CA LYS A 173 21.80 4.51 7.04
C LYS A 173 22.22 3.45 6.01
N ASP A 174 21.66 3.49 4.81
CA ASP A 174 21.91 2.50 3.76
C ASP A 174 22.66 3.15 2.59
N GLU A 175 23.89 2.71 2.35
CA GLU A 175 24.80 3.27 1.33
C GLU A 175 24.19 3.30 -0.08
N TYR A 176 23.21 2.42 -0.35
CA TYR A 176 22.48 2.43 -1.62
C TYR A 176 21.88 3.81 -1.93
N TYR A 177 21.43 4.54 -0.91
CA TYR A 177 20.74 5.82 -1.05
C TYR A 177 21.67 7.03 -1.11
N ASN A 178 22.99 6.85 -1.05
CA ASN A 178 23.95 7.96 -1.19
C ASN A 178 23.78 8.73 -2.53
N ASN A 179 23.28 8.05 -3.57
CA ASN A 179 23.03 8.63 -4.89
C ASN A 179 21.53 8.82 -5.19
N PHE A 180 20.65 8.65 -4.20
CA PHE A 180 19.22 8.77 -4.39
C PHE A 180 18.77 10.22 -4.25
N SER A 181 17.92 10.68 -5.17
CA SER A 181 17.32 12.00 -5.11
C SER A 181 15.85 11.92 -4.70
N LEU A 182 15.48 12.56 -3.59
CA LEU A 182 14.09 12.70 -3.15
C LEU A 182 13.65 14.16 -3.29
N ASP A 183 12.70 14.45 -4.18
CA ASP A 183 12.10 15.78 -4.34
C ASP A 183 10.80 15.86 -3.52
N ILE A 184 10.78 16.68 -2.47
CA ILE A 184 9.67 16.77 -1.51
C ILE A 184 8.80 17.99 -1.83
N ARG A 185 7.48 17.79 -1.96
CA ARG A 185 6.53 18.85 -2.30
C ARG A 185 5.27 18.77 -1.45
N THR A 186 4.80 19.94 -1.01
CA THR A 186 3.53 20.11 -0.28
C THR A 186 2.41 20.45 -1.26
N THR A 187 1.20 19.94 -1.01
CA THR A 187 0.00 20.26 -1.83
C THR A 187 -0.85 21.38 -1.25
N HIS A 188 -0.47 21.95 -0.09
CA HIS A 188 -1.27 22.91 0.67
C HIS A 188 -1.42 24.30 0.01
N HIS A 189 -0.55 24.71 -0.92
CA HIS A 189 -0.45 26.11 -1.34
C HIS A 189 -1.06 26.46 -2.71
N GLY A 190 -2.11 25.76 -3.13
CA GLY A 190 -3.13 26.36 -4.00
C GLY A 190 -2.98 26.25 -5.52
N ASP A 191 -1.96 25.58 -6.06
CA ASP A 191 -2.04 25.14 -7.46
C ASP A 191 -1.35 23.79 -7.72
N ILE A 192 -2.14 22.73 -7.57
CA ILE A 192 -1.72 21.38 -7.91
C ILE A 192 -1.30 21.28 -9.39
N TYR A 193 -1.88 22.06 -10.31
CA TYR A 193 -1.49 22.02 -11.72
C TYR A 193 -0.08 22.59 -11.92
N SER A 194 0.23 23.74 -11.32
CA SER A 194 1.60 24.28 -11.35
C SER A 194 2.61 23.30 -10.76
N MET A 195 2.27 22.65 -9.64
CA MET A 195 3.14 21.64 -9.04
C MET A 195 3.38 20.45 -9.98
N LEU A 196 2.31 19.90 -10.57
CA LEU A 196 2.39 18.77 -11.51
C LEU A 196 3.12 19.15 -12.80
N TYR A 197 2.94 20.38 -13.29
CA TYR A 197 3.69 20.90 -14.44
C TYR A 197 5.19 20.95 -14.15
N VAL A 198 5.60 21.42 -12.97
CA VAL A 198 7.02 21.43 -12.58
C VAL A 198 7.57 20.00 -12.47
N ILE A 199 6.77 19.07 -11.96
CA ILE A 199 7.13 17.64 -11.90
C ILE A 199 7.39 17.09 -13.31
N GLU A 200 6.48 17.36 -14.24
CA GLU A 200 6.61 16.92 -15.63
C GLU A 200 7.81 17.56 -16.34
N SER A 201 8.02 18.86 -16.14
CA SER A 201 9.01 19.62 -16.89
C SER A 201 10.44 19.42 -16.38
N ASN A 202 10.64 19.26 -15.08
CA ASN A 202 11.96 19.37 -14.45
C ASN A 202 12.43 18.10 -13.76
N SER A 203 11.52 17.21 -13.36
CA SER A 203 11.89 16.19 -12.39
C SER A 203 12.43 14.90 -13.00
N PHE A 204 12.20 14.59 -14.27
CA PHE A 204 12.62 13.32 -14.85
C PHE A 204 13.39 13.48 -16.16
N LYS A 205 14.60 12.91 -16.21
CA LYS A 205 15.32 12.72 -17.47
C LYS A 205 14.65 11.57 -18.22
N LYS A 206 14.52 11.69 -19.55
CA LYS A 206 13.87 10.65 -20.40
C LYS A 206 14.49 9.26 -20.24
N ASP A 207 15.76 9.18 -19.85
CA ASP A 207 16.49 7.93 -19.73
C ASP A 207 16.33 7.26 -18.35
N GLN A 208 15.68 7.92 -17.38
CA GLN A 208 15.51 7.43 -16.01
C GLN A 208 14.07 6.99 -15.76
N LEU A 209 13.61 5.98 -16.50
CA LEU A 209 12.30 5.36 -16.29
C LEU A 209 12.43 4.11 -15.40
N PRO A 210 11.43 3.80 -14.55
CA PRO A 210 10.18 4.55 -14.33
C PRO A 210 10.32 5.70 -13.32
N ASN A 211 9.40 6.66 -13.42
CA ASN A 211 9.28 7.83 -12.56
C ASN A 211 8.44 7.50 -11.31
N TYR A 212 9.07 7.45 -10.14
CA TYR A 212 8.38 7.16 -8.89
C TYR A 212 7.78 8.43 -8.27
N ILE A 213 6.48 8.40 -8.00
CA ILE A 213 5.77 9.45 -7.29
C ILE A 213 5.12 8.83 -6.04
N LEU A 214 5.65 9.18 -4.88
CA LEU A 214 5.18 8.76 -3.57
C LEU A 214 4.07 9.72 -3.15
N LEU A 215 2.89 9.18 -2.87
CA LEU A 215 1.70 9.93 -2.50
C LEU A 215 1.39 9.63 -1.04
N ASP A 216 1.52 10.62 -0.17
CA ASP A 216 1.22 10.51 1.25
C ASP A 216 0.22 11.58 1.70
N PHE A 217 -1.07 11.24 1.61
CA PHE A 217 -2.16 12.14 1.97
C PHE A 217 -3.01 11.59 3.11
N HIS A 218 -3.57 12.50 3.91
CA HIS A 218 -4.35 12.14 5.10
C HIS A 218 -5.80 11.72 4.82
N SER A 219 -6.34 12.11 3.66
CA SER A 219 -7.75 11.89 3.33
C SER A 219 -7.96 11.32 1.93
N TYR A 220 -9.05 10.57 1.78
CA TYR A 220 -9.56 10.10 0.50
C TYR A 220 -9.73 11.25 -0.50
N ASP A 221 -10.35 12.35 -0.06
CA ASP A 221 -10.66 13.49 -0.91
C ASP A 221 -9.40 14.17 -1.44
N ALA A 222 -8.30 14.15 -0.67
CA ALA A 222 -7.01 14.64 -1.16
C ALA A 222 -6.47 13.76 -2.31
N TYR A 223 -6.58 12.45 -2.17
CA TYR A 223 -6.20 11.48 -3.20
C TYR A 223 -7.07 11.58 -4.46
N GLU A 224 -8.39 11.75 -4.32
CA GLU A 224 -9.28 11.89 -5.46
C GLU A 224 -8.95 13.17 -6.25
N ARG A 225 -8.80 14.30 -5.54
CA ARG A 225 -8.45 15.59 -6.14
C ARG A 225 -7.10 15.57 -6.86
N ILE A 226 -6.08 14.90 -6.32
CA ILE A 226 -4.77 14.80 -6.98
C ILE A 226 -4.83 13.88 -8.20
N PHE A 227 -5.55 12.75 -8.13
CA PHE A 227 -5.64 11.80 -9.24
C PHE A 227 -6.47 12.32 -10.41
N GLU A 228 -7.51 13.09 -10.15
CA GLU A 228 -8.25 13.82 -11.18
C GLU A 228 -7.30 14.73 -11.96
N LYS A 229 -6.49 15.52 -11.26
CA LYS A 229 -5.54 16.47 -11.87
C LYS A 229 -4.38 15.78 -12.58
N ILE A 230 -3.84 14.70 -12.01
CA ILE A 230 -2.84 13.83 -12.67
C ILE A 230 -3.39 13.30 -14.00
N SER A 231 -4.65 12.87 -14.00
CA SER A 231 -5.33 12.36 -15.21
C SER A 231 -5.53 13.47 -16.24
N HIS A 232 -5.96 14.66 -15.80
CA HIS A 232 -6.13 15.82 -16.67
C HIS A 232 -4.81 16.27 -17.32
N MET A 233 -3.69 16.18 -16.60
CA MET A 233 -2.36 16.50 -17.14
C MET A 233 -1.72 15.38 -17.97
N GLY A 234 -2.39 14.23 -18.14
CA GLY A 234 -1.83 13.13 -18.93
C GLY A 234 -0.64 12.42 -18.28
N LEU A 235 -0.43 12.61 -16.97
CA LEU A 235 0.64 11.97 -16.20
C LEU A 235 0.32 10.51 -15.85
N THR A 236 -0.47 9.83 -16.67
CA THR A 236 -0.96 8.47 -16.44
C THR A 236 -0.30 7.44 -17.34
N SER A 237 0.74 7.83 -18.08
CA SER A 237 1.53 6.91 -18.91
C SER A 237 2.28 5.90 -18.05
N ASP A 238 2.65 4.77 -18.67
CA ASP A 238 3.42 3.68 -18.03
C ASP A 238 4.82 4.12 -17.55
N SER A 239 5.24 5.34 -17.90
CA SER A 239 6.44 5.97 -17.36
C SER A 239 6.32 6.36 -15.89
N TYR A 240 5.11 6.48 -15.35
CA TYR A 240 4.87 6.90 -13.96
C TYR A 240 4.40 5.74 -13.10
N GLN A 241 4.99 5.63 -11.91
CA GLN A 241 4.59 4.69 -10.88
C GLN A 241 4.22 5.46 -9.62
N TYR A 242 2.94 5.42 -9.27
CA TYR A 242 2.41 6.11 -8.09
C TYR A 242 2.39 5.14 -6.92
N ILE A 243 3.08 5.44 -5.83
CA ILE A 243 3.10 4.62 -4.63
C ILE A 243 2.25 5.30 -3.56
N ILE A 244 1.17 4.65 -3.14
CA ILE A 244 0.28 5.14 -2.09
C ILE A 244 0.86 4.74 -0.73
N LEU A 245 1.17 5.73 0.10
CA LEU A 245 1.69 5.55 1.46
C LEU A 245 0.63 5.72 2.55
N SER A 246 -0.62 5.99 2.15
CA SER A 246 -1.71 6.11 3.10
C SER A 246 -2.14 4.78 3.70
N THR A 247 -2.88 4.88 4.78
CA THR A 247 -3.15 3.80 5.72
C THR A 247 -4.62 3.58 6.00
N PHE A 248 -5.46 4.27 5.23
CA PHE A 248 -6.83 3.82 5.04
C PHE A 248 -6.87 2.56 4.16
N ASP A 249 -8.03 1.91 4.13
CA ASP A 249 -8.26 0.73 3.30
C ASP A 249 -8.23 1.12 1.81
N VAL A 250 -7.04 1.01 1.22
CA VAL A 250 -6.80 1.31 -0.19
C VAL A 250 -7.55 0.30 -1.07
N CYS A 251 -7.72 -0.96 -0.67
CA CYS A 251 -8.36 -1.98 -1.51
C CYS A 251 -9.81 -1.65 -1.86
N LEU A 252 -10.63 -1.29 -0.86
CA LEU A 252 -12.03 -0.90 -1.10
C LEU A 252 -12.14 0.32 -2.03
N TRP A 253 -11.22 1.27 -1.85
CA TRP A 253 -11.19 2.48 -2.67
C TRP A 253 -10.76 2.20 -4.11
N MET A 254 -9.74 1.37 -4.30
CA MET A 254 -9.17 1.08 -5.61
C MET A 254 -10.19 0.47 -6.58
N ASN A 255 -11.19 -0.25 -6.05
CA ASN A 255 -12.31 -0.76 -6.85
C ASN A 255 -13.22 0.34 -7.40
N LYS A 256 -13.33 1.47 -6.70
CA LYS A 256 -14.10 2.65 -7.12
C LYS A 256 -13.28 3.61 -7.98
N LEU A 257 -11.96 3.62 -7.79
CA LEU A 257 -11.07 4.57 -8.45
C LEU A 257 -10.83 4.23 -9.93
N ASN A 258 -11.34 5.06 -10.83
CA ASN A 258 -11.09 4.94 -12.28
C ASN A 258 -9.79 5.63 -12.74
N PHE A 259 -8.69 5.44 -12.01
CA PHE A 259 -7.39 6.02 -12.38
C PHE A 259 -6.64 5.15 -13.42
N PRO A 260 -6.22 5.69 -14.59
CA PRO A 260 -5.64 4.88 -15.65
C PRO A 260 -4.14 4.56 -15.51
N GLY A 261 -3.42 5.26 -14.63
CA GLY A 261 -1.99 5.04 -14.40
C GLY A 261 -1.67 3.85 -13.48
N GLN A 262 -0.38 3.49 -13.39
CA GLN A 262 0.08 2.41 -12.52
C GLN A 262 0.14 2.85 -11.06
N LEU A 263 -0.71 2.24 -10.22
CA LEU A 263 -0.69 2.46 -8.77
C LEU A 263 -0.07 1.25 -8.06
N ILE A 264 0.80 1.52 -7.10
CA ILE A 264 1.39 0.56 -6.18
C ILE A 264 0.88 0.91 -4.78
N TYR A 265 0.47 -0.10 -4.03
CA TYR A 265 0.09 0.08 -2.63
C TYR A 265 0.52 -1.13 -1.80
N PHE A 266 0.68 -0.89 -0.51
CA PHE A 266 1.11 -1.89 0.45
C PHE A 266 -0.08 -2.34 1.27
N ASP A 267 -0.43 -3.61 1.16
CA ASP A 267 -1.53 -4.19 1.93
C ASP A 267 -0.97 -5.10 3.02
N TYR A 268 -1.25 -4.70 4.25
CA TYR A 268 -0.90 -5.42 5.47
C TYR A 268 -2.07 -6.25 6.01
N GLN A 269 -3.28 -6.03 5.51
CA GLN A 269 -4.49 -6.73 5.94
C GLN A 269 -4.62 -8.10 5.26
N GLN A 270 -3.81 -8.33 4.21
CA GLN A 270 -3.83 -9.55 3.37
C GLN A 270 -5.25 -9.82 2.86
N ASP A 271 -5.94 -8.75 2.46
CA ASP A 271 -7.30 -8.88 1.99
C ASP A 271 -7.30 -9.58 0.64
N ASP A 272 -8.28 -10.47 0.47
CA ASP A 272 -8.56 -11.10 -0.81
C ASP A 272 -9.22 -10.08 -1.77
N CYS A 273 -8.56 -8.95 -2.04
CA CYS A 273 -8.99 -7.95 -3.04
C CYS A 273 -9.12 -8.58 -4.44
N ILE A 274 -8.62 -9.80 -4.61
CA ILE A 274 -8.64 -10.61 -5.82
C ILE A 274 -9.99 -11.34 -6.01
N LEU A 275 -10.72 -11.70 -4.94
CA LEU A 275 -11.84 -12.66 -5.04
C LEU A 275 -13.13 -12.09 -5.67
N ASP A 276 -13.37 -10.79 -5.62
CA ASP A 276 -14.62 -10.20 -6.15
C ASP A 276 -14.65 -10.05 -7.67
N SER A 277 -13.48 -10.02 -8.34
CA SER A 277 -13.42 -9.78 -9.80
C SER A 277 -13.68 -11.02 -10.66
N GLN A 278 -13.57 -12.23 -10.09
CA GLN A 278 -13.61 -13.49 -10.85
C GLN A 278 -14.92 -14.27 -10.73
N SER A 279 -15.77 -13.99 -9.74
CA SER A 279 -16.95 -14.83 -9.43
C SER A 279 -18.25 -14.45 -10.17
N SER A 280 -18.30 -13.33 -10.91
CA SER A 280 -19.55 -12.80 -11.49
C SER A 280 -19.78 -13.07 -12.98
N SER A 281 -19.04 -13.99 -13.63
CA SER A 281 -19.08 -14.12 -15.10
C SER A 281 -19.53 -15.47 -15.68
N ASN A 282 -20.31 -16.29 -14.96
CA ASN A 282 -20.99 -17.45 -15.57
C ASN A 282 -22.28 -17.80 -14.81
N THR A 283 -23.41 -17.22 -15.20
CA THR A 283 -24.78 -17.82 -15.11
C THR A 283 -25.79 -16.84 -15.70
N TYR A 284 -25.91 -16.85 -17.03
CA TYR A 284 -27.16 -16.45 -17.68
C TYR A 284 -27.87 -17.75 -18.07
N GLU A 285 -28.88 -18.14 -17.31
CA GLU A 285 -30.10 -18.77 -17.82
C GLU A 285 -31.17 -18.91 -16.70
N ASN A 286 -32.27 -18.17 -16.89
CA ASN A 286 -33.64 -18.42 -16.44
C ASN A 286 -33.91 -18.87 -14.98
N SER A 287 -34.34 -17.92 -14.14
CA SER A 287 -35.65 -18.00 -13.43
C SER A 287 -35.88 -16.78 -12.54
N LEU A 288 -37.09 -16.21 -12.66
CA LEU A 288 -37.64 -15.19 -11.79
C LEU A 288 -37.88 -15.73 -10.36
N SER A 289 -37.83 -14.83 -9.39
CA SER A 289 -38.34 -14.94 -8.01
C SER A 289 -37.51 -15.75 -7.00
N SER A 290 -36.51 -15.08 -6.41
CA SER A 290 -36.37 -14.95 -4.95
C SER A 290 -35.16 -14.06 -4.68
N THR A 291 -35.35 -12.99 -3.91
CA THR A 291 -34.28 -12.15 -3.39
C THR A 291 -33.42 -12.97 -2.42
N LYS A 292 -32.49 -13.76 -2.96
CA LYS A 292 -31.40 -14.36 -2.19
C LYS A 292 -30.51 -13.22 -1.71
N LEU A 293 -30.69 -12.86 -0.43
CA LEU A 293 -29.75 -12.04 0.32
C LEU A 293 -28.37 -12.71 0.24
N ILE A 294 -27.48 -12.15 -0.59
CA ILE A 294 -26.11 -12.63 -0.73
C ILE A 294 -25.41 -12.32 0.60
N ARG A 295 -25.18 -13.36 1.42
CA ARG A 295 -24.42 -13.24 2.67
C ARG A 295 -22.93 -13.07 2.32
N TYR A 296 -22.45 -11.84 2.44
CA TYR A 296 -21.03 -11.51 2.40
C TYR A 296 -20.29 -12.20 3.57
N LYS A 297 -19.28 -13.00 3.25
CA LYS A 297 -18.32 -13.54 4.23
C LYS A 297 -16.95 -12.94 3.91
N SER A 298 -16.67 -11.78 4.50
CA SER A 298 -15.33 -11.19 4.51
C SER A 298 -14.59 -11.61 5.78
N TYR A 299 -13.31 -11.93 5.62
CA TYR A 299 -12.48 -12.61 6.63
C TYR A 299 -11.24 -11.77 6.97
N TYR A 300 -11.20 -11.16 8.16
CA TYR A 300 -10.09 -10.30 8.63
C TYR A 300 -9.28 -10.84 9.82
N ARG A 301 -7.99 -10.49 9.97
CA ARG A 301 -7.15 -10.94 11.09
C ARG A 301 -6.07 -9.90 11.43
N THR A 302 -6.03 -9.42 12.67
CA THR A 302 -4.97 -8.55 13.20
C THR A 302 -3.87 -9.31 13.93
N THR A 303 -2.68 -8.70 14.04
CA THR A 303 -1.53 -9.21 14.81
C THR A 303 -0.78 -8.14 15.60
N LEU A 304 -0.18 -8.58 16.70
CA LEU A 304 0.79 -7.86 17.54
C LEU A 304 2.22 -8.11 17.03
N SER A 305 3.02 -7.06 16.82
CA SER A 305 4.48 -7.19 16.69
C SER A 305 5.18 -6.81 17.99
N PHE A 306 6.01 -7.71 18.53
CA PHE A 306 6.88 -7.42 19.68
C PHE A 306 8.29 -7.16 19.18
N ARG A 307 8.94 -6.09 19.65
CA ARG A 307 10.32 -5.78 19.27
C ARG A 307 11.24 -5.94 20.48
N ASP A 308 12.27 -6.75 20.33
CA ASP A 308 13.34 -6.85 21.32
C ASP A 308 14.34 -5.69 21.17
N ASN A 309 14.86 -5.23 22.30
CA ASN A 309 15.80 -4.12 22.39
C ASN A 309 17.22 -4.61 22.00
N PRO A 310 17.87 -4.10 20.93
CA PRO A 310 19.16 -4.62 20.46
C PRO A 310 20.38 -4.19 21.31
N SER A 311 20.19 -3.46 22.41
CA SER A 311 21.28 -2.79 23.14
C SER A 311 21.79 -3.48 24.41
N SER A 312 21.43 -4.74 24.69
CA SER A 312 21.99 -5.49 25.82
C SER A 312 22.65 -6.82 25.43
N SER A 313 23.68 -6.77 24.59
CA SER A 313 24.71 -7.81 24.55
C SER A 313 26.07 -7.17 24.83
N LYS A 314 26.39 -6.97 26.11
CA LYS A 314 27.78 -6.73 26.52
C LYS A 314 28.53 -8.06 26.45
N LEU A 315 29.68 -8.00 25.77
CA LEU A 315 30.73 -9.00 25.69
C LEU A 315 30.92 -9.79 27.00
N LEU A 316 30.89 -11.12 26.88
CA LEU A 316 31.86 -11.96 27.56
C LEU A 316 32.66 -12.69 26.49
N ASN A 317 33.92 -12.28 26.35
CA ASN A 317 34.93 -12.99 25.58
C ASN A 317 35.25 -14.32 26.27
N SER A 318 35.01 -15.42 25.58
CA SER A 318 35.78 -16.64 25.74
C SER A 318 35.76 -17.40 24.40
N THR A 319 36.70 -17.04 23.54
CA THR A 319 37.18 -17.87 22.44
C THR A 319 37.90 -19.11 23.00
N GLU A 320 37.90 -20.19 22.21
CA GLU A 320 38.57 -21.49 22.44
C GLU A 320 37.85 -22.51 23.32
N LEU A 321 36.84 -23.17 22.75
CA LEU A 321 36.70 -24.64 22.69
C LEU A 321 35.42 -24.95 21.91
N LEU A 322 35.43 -25.93 21.00
CA LEU A 322 34.34 -26.38 20.10
C LEU A 322 34.47 -25.96 18.61
N ARG A 323 35.70 -26.00 18.07
CA ARG A 323 35.96 -26.04 16.62
C ARG A 323 36.38 -27.43 16.11
N LYS A 324 35.87 -28.49 16.73
CA LYS A 324 35.99 -29.87 16.23
C LYS A 324 34.67 -30.60 16.48
N ASN A 325 33.92 -30.85 15.42
CA ASN A 325 32.91 -31.90 15.20
C ASN A 325 31.68 -31.36 14.46
N SER A 326 31.73 -31.35 13.13
CA SER A 326 30.59 -31.62 12.23
C SER A 326 30.98 -31.45 10.76
N SER A 327 31.91 -32.29 10.32
CA SER A 327 32.03 -32.69 8.92
C SER A 327 31.42 -34.08 8.82
N LEU A 328 30.16 -34.19 8.42
CA LEU A 328 29.55 -35.39 7.79
C LEU A 328 28.06 -35.13 7.54
N LEU A 329 27.58 -35.60 6.39
CA LEU A 329 26.21 -35.55 5.85
C LEU A 329 25.81 -34.30 5.04
N LEU A 330 26.55 -34.06 3.95
CA LEU A 330 25.88 -33.78 2.68
C LEU A 330 25.48 -35.12 2.05
N ASN A 331 24.17 -35.34 1.84
CA ASN A 331 23.69 -36.02 0.63
C ASN A 331 22.17 -35.94 0.49
N ASN A 332 21.77 -35.44 -0.69
CA ASN A 332 20.57 -35.77 -1.46
C ASN A 332 19.22 -35.88 -0.74
N THR A 333 18.31 -34.96 -1.05
CA THR A 333 17.09 -35.33 -1.80
C THR A 333 16.48 -34.11 -2.49
N ASN A 334 16.57 -34.12 -3.83
CA ASN A 334 15.66 -33.42 -4.72
C ASN A 334 14.22 -33.90 -4.46
N LYS A 335 13.36 -33.04 -3.93
CA LYS A 335 11.90 -33.21 -4.03
C LYS A 335 11.23 -31.89 -4.43
N LYS A 336 10.56 -31.99 -5.59
CA LYS A 336 9.71 -31.03 -6.28
C LYS A 336 8.90 -30.14 -5.32
N LEU A 337 9.16 -28.83 -5.41
CA LEU A 337 8.31 -27.73 -4.91
C LEU A 337 7.05 -27.58 -5.79
N ASN A 338 6.21 -28.61 -5.80
CA ASN A 338 4.83 -28.54 -6.30
C ASN A 338 3.88 -28.64 -5.11
N SER A 339 3.25 -27.52 -4.73
CA SER A 339 1.93 -27.38 -4.08
C SER A 339 1.88 -26.13 -3.19
N CYS A 340 1.84 -24.95 -3.80
CA CYS A 340 1.26 -23.79 -3.14
C CYS A 340 -0.26 -23.98 -3.13
N TYR A 341 -0.76 -24.79 -2.19
CA TYR A 341 -2.12 -24.80 -1.63
C TYR A 341 -2.32 -26.14 -0.90
N ASN A 342 -1.95 -26.18 0.37
CA ASN A 342 -2.59 -27.08 1.32
C ASN A 342 -3.44 -26.22 2.24
N LYS A 343 -4.75 -26.50 2.24
CA LYS A 343 -5.74 -25.92 3.16
C LYS A 343 -5.28 -26.16 4.60
N ILE A 344 -4.81 -25.10 5.25
CA ILE A 344 -4.69 -25.08 6.71
C ILE A 344 -5.89 -24.30 7.24
N ASN A 345 -6.83 -25.00 7.87
CA ASN A 345 -7.97 -24.40 8.55
C ASN A 345 -7.49 -23.77 9.88
N PHE A 346 -7.35 -22.45 9.93
CA PHE A 346 -7.24 -21.68 11.18
C PHE A 346 -8.39 -20.67 11.24
N ASN A 347 -9.43 -20.99 12.01
CA ASN A 347 -10.77 -20.43 11.80
C ASN A 347 -11.40 -19.84 13.07
N ASP A 348 -10.63 -19.21 13.95
CA ASP A 348 -11.21 -18.63 15.18
C ASP A 348 -11.17 -17.10 15.12
N LYS A 349 -12.15 -16.53 14.41
CA LYS A 349 -12.50 -15.09 14.52
C LYS A 349 -13.66 -14.97 15.49
N TYR A 350 -13.52 -14.03 16.43
CA TYR A 350 -14.48 -13.86 17.52
C TYR A 350 -15.81 -13.23 17.08
N PHE A 351 -15.80 -12.41 16.03
CA PHE A 351 -16.98 -11.82 15.38
C PHE A 351 -16.63 -11.31 13.96
N SER A 352 -17.62 -11.15 13.07
CA SER A 352 -17.39 -10.68 11.69
C SER A 352 -17.32 -9.16 11.62
N TYR A 353 -16.56 -8.64 10.65
CA TYR A 353 -16.55 -7.20 10.35
C TYR A 353 -17.92 -6.69 9.93
N SER A 354 -18.68 -7.46 9.14
CA SER A 354 -20.05 -7.10 8.77
C SER A 354 -20.97 -6.90 9.98
N TYR A 355 -20.83 -7.75 11.00
CA TYR A 355 -21.55 -7.59 12.25
C TYR A 355 -21.07 -6.34 12.98
N PHE A 356 -19.76 -6.15 13.11
CA PHE A 356 -19.18 -4.98 13.74
C PHE A 356 -19.60 -3.65 13.08
N ASN A 357 -19.50 -3.55 11.75
CA ASN A 357 -19.90 -2.38 10.98
C ASN A 357 -21.40 -2.08 11.16
N SER A 358 -22.25 -3.11 11.25
CA SER A 358 -23.69 -2.93 11.52
C SER A 358 -24.00 -2.38 12.92
N GLN A 359 -23.04 -2.40 13.85
CA GLN A 359 -23.19 -1.83 15.19
C GLN A 359 -22.62 -0.41 15.28
N LEU A 360 -21.93 0.07 14.26
CA LEU A 360 -21.38 1.43 14.25
C LEU A 360 -22.37 2.43 13.65
N PRO A 361 -22.42 3.67 14.17
CA PRO A 361 -23.03 4.81 13.49
C PRO A 361 -22.42 5.01 12.09
N GLU A 362 -23.20 5.50 11.12
CA GLU A 362 -22.72 5.82 9.77
C GLU A 362 -21.53 6.79 9.77
N SER A 363 -21.50 7.74 10.72
CA SER A 363 -20.39 8.69 10.91
C SER A 363 -19.05 8.01 11.22
N LEU A 364 -19.06 6.79 11.76
CA LEU A 364 -17.88 6.01 12.13
C LEU A 364 -17.52 4.93 11.09
N GLU A 365 -18.28 4.79 10.00
CA GLU A 365 -18.05 3.75 8.98
C GLU A 365 -16.66 3.88 8.34
N ILE A 366 -16.16 5.10 8.14
CA ILE A 366 -14.82 5.38 7.58
C ILE A 366 -13.70 4.83 8.49
N TYR A 367 -13.97 4.67 9.78
CA TYR A 367 -13.01 4.23 10.79
C TYR A 367 -13.21 2.79 11.26
N SER A 368 -14.33 2.19 10.83
CA SER A 368 -14.75 0.86 11.23
C SER A 368 -13.62 -0.17 11.06
N HIS A 369 -12.84 -0.10 9.97
CA HIS A 369 -11.80 -1.08 9.72
C HIS A 369 -10.62 -0.99 10.71
N THR A 370 -10.07 0.21 10.94
CA THR A 370 -8.98 0.42 11.90
C THR A 370 -9.42 0.04 13.31
N LEU A 371 -10.64 0.42 13.68
CA LEU A 371 -11.19 0.11 14.99
C LEU A 371 -11.42 -1.39 15.18
N PHE A 372 -12.05 -2.04 14.21
CA PHE A 372 -12.27 -3.48 14.20
C PHE A 372 -10.95 -4.25 14.37
N ASN A 373 -9.91 -3.79 13.69
CA ASN A 373 -8.57 -4.34 13.80
C ASN A 373 -7.99 -4.17 15.22
N GLY A 374 -8.05 -2.98 15.80
CA GLY A 374 -7.63 -2.72 17.17
C GLY A 374 -8.41 -3.54 18.21
N LEU A 375 -9.72 -3.67 18.05
CA LEU A 375 -10.56 -4.46 18.94
C LEU A 375 -10.31 -5.95 18.82
N ASN A 376 -10.14 -6.47 17.60
CA ASN A 376 -9.73 -7.86 17.42
C ASN A 376 -8.38 -8.13 18.05
N LEU A 377 -7.46 -7.16 18.01
CA LEU A 377 -6.17 -7.29 18.68
C LEU A 377 -6.35 -7.41 20.19
N ILE A 378 -7.15 -6.50 20.79
CA ILE A 378 -7.50 -6.54 22.20
C ILE A 378 -8.14 -7.88 22.56
N ILE A 379 -9.11 -8.35 21.77
CA ILE A 379 -9.79 -9.62 22.04
C ILE A 379 -8.82 -10.79 21.89
N GLN A 380 -7.96 -10.81 20.87
CA GLN A 380 -6.93 -11.86 20.72
C GLN A 380 -5.97 -11.89 21.91
N ILE A 381 -5.56 -10.72 22.39
CA ILE A 381 -4.74 -10.58 23.60
C ILE A 381 -5.47 -11.24 24.77
N LEU A 382 -6.70 -10.83 25.03
CA LEU A 382 -7.54 -11.32 26.13
C LEU A 382 -7.83 -12.83 26.04
N THR A 383 -8.07 -13.35 24.85
CA THR A 383 -8.51 -14.74 24.63
C THR A 383 -7.37 -15.71 24.41
N SER A 384 -6.14 -15.22 24.23
CA SER A 384 -4.99 -16.09 24.06
C SER A 384 -4.81 -17.01 25.29
N ASN A 385 -4.57 -18.31 25.05
CA ASN A 385 -4.32 -19.34 26.08
C ASN A 385 -3.08 -19.09 26.97
N VAL A 386 -2.46 -17.94 26.78
CA VAL A 386 -1.31 -17.40 27.48
C VAL A 386 -1.64 -17.14 28.96
N ILE A 387 -2.91 -16.89 29.29
CA ILE A 387 -3.39 -16.62 30.65
C ILE A 387 -4.01 -17.89 31.26
N ASP A 388 -3.61 -18.22 32.47
CA ASP A 388 -4.33 -19.16 33.31
C ASP A 388 -5.51 -18.47 33.99
N CYS A 389 -6.72 -18.75 33.50
CA CYS A 389 -7.96 -18.16 34.02
C CYS A 389 -8.27 -18.47 35.50
N LYS A 390 -7.61 -19.47 36.12
CA LYS A 390 -7.79 -19.74 37.56
C LYS A 390 -6.93 -18.83 38.43
N THR A 391 -5.73 -18.50 37.96
CA THR A 391 -4.74 -17.75 38.74
C THR A 391 -4.56 -16.32 38.22
N TYR A 392 -5.12 -16.03 37.05
CA TYR A 392 -4.89 -14.81 36.26
C TYR A 392 -3.40 -14.52 36.01
N ARG A 393 -2.57 -15.57 36.03
CA ARG A 393 -1.12 -15.49 35.75
C ARG A 393 -0.82 -16.01 34.35
N LEU A 394 0.28 -15.54 33.77
CA LEU A 394 0.83 -16.16 32.55
C LEU A 394 1.19 -17.62 32.84
N LYS A 395 0.76 -18.56 31.99
CA LYS A 395 1.17 -19.97 32.10
C LYS A 395 2.68 -20.07 31.86
N GLN A 396 3.48 -20.11 32.93
CA GLN A 396 4.94 -20.11 32.86
C GLN A 396 5.54 -21.38 32.23
N ASN A 397 4.77 -22.47 32.09
CA ASN A 397 5.32 -23.79 31.77
C ASN A 397 4.67 -24.46 30.56
N LYS A 398 5.16 -24.05 29.39
CA LYS A 398 5.51 -24.88 28.22
C LYS A 398 6.15 -23.89 27.26
N LYS A 399 7.13 -24.32 26.45
CA LYS A 399 7.52 -23.54 25.26
C LYS A 399 6.25 -23.39 24.43
N ILE A 400 5.49 -22.32 24.66
CA ILE A 400 4.38 -21.96 23.81
C ILE A 400 5.09 -21.57 22.52
N LYS A 401 5.22 -22.53 21.60
CA LYS A 401 5.28 -22.20 20.19
C LYS A 401 3.94 -21.53 19.93
N ILE A 402 3.86 -20.23 20.19
CA ILE A 402 2.93 -19.39 19.48
C ILE A 402 3.35 -19.69 18.05
N ASN A 403 2.55 -20.45 17.31
CA ASN A 403 2.71 -20.49 15.87
C ASN A 403 2.53 -19.05 15.47
N HIS A 404 3.65 -18.32 15.35
CA HIS A 404 3.69 -16.97 14.85
C HIS A 404 2.89 -17.05 13.57
N CYS A 405 1.71 -16.45 13.59
CA CYS A 405 0.90 -16.42 12.40
C CYS A 405 1.72 -15.62 11.40
N ASP A 406 2.00 -16.20 10.23
CA ASP A 406 2.90 -15.71 9.19
C ASP A 406 2.39 -14.39 8.54
N PHE A 407 2.16 -13.37 9.36
CA PHE A 407 2.14 -11.95 8.97
C PHE A 407 3.55 -11.37 9.03
N SER A 408 4.55 -12.23 8.90
CA SER A 408 5.89 -11.80 8.52
C SER A 408 5.86 -11.06 7.19
N TYR A 409 4.80 -11.18 6.37
CA TYR A 409 4.75 -10.58 5.05
C TYR A 409 3.77 -9.43 4.90
N VAL A 410 4.24 -8.30 4.35
CA VAL A 410 3.44 -7.23 3.74
C VAL A 410 3.31 -7.53 2.24
N ASN A 411 2.08 -7.63 1.73
CA ASN A 411 1.85 -7.85 0.32
C ASN A 411 1.96 -6.52 -0.43
N ILE A 412 2.60 -6.54 -1.59
CA ILE A 412 2.75 -5.37 -2.45
C ILE A 412 1.95 -5.60 -3.72
N PHE A 413 0.98 -4.74 -3.96
CA PHE A 413 0.07 -4.84 -5.09
C PHE A 413 0.36 -3.75 -6.12
N SER A 414 0.11 -4.06 -7.37
CA SER A 414 0.15 -3.11 -8.49
C SER A 414 -1.15 -3.20 -9.27
N THR A 415 -1.71 -2.06 -9.64
CA THR A 415 -2.72 -1.98 -10.68
C THR A 415 -2.01 -1.81 -12.01
N LYS A 416 -1.77 -2.93 -12.69
CA LYS A 416 -1.24 -2.89 -14.05
C LYS A 416 -2.40 -3.01 -15.01
N LYS A 417 -2.43 -2.13 -16.00
CA LYS A 417 -3.26 -2.35 -17.19
C LYS A 417 -2.65 -3.54 -17.93
N LEU A 418 -3.31 -4.70 -17.86
CA LEU A 418 -2.96 -5.81 -18.74
C LEU A 418 -3.24 -5.41 -20.18
N SER A 419 -2.52 -6.02 -21.12
CA SER A 419 -2.58 -5.70 -22.54
C SER A 419 -4.02 -5.61 -23.08
N LEU A 420 -4.16 -4.78 -24.12
CA LEU A 420 -5.35 -4.12 -24.69
C LEU A 420 -6.65 -4.94 -24.88
N ASN A 421 -6.66 -6.26 -24.69
CA ASN A 421 -7.84 -7.10 -24.89
C ASN A 421 -8.68 -7.32 -23.62
N GLN A 422 -8.25 -6.83 -22.45
CA GLN A 422 -9.03 -6.90 -21.22
C GLN A 422 -9.13 -5.50 -20.59
N PHE A 423 -10.26 -4.82 -20.79
CA PHE A 423 -10.58 -3.56 -20.12
C PHE A 423 -10.76 -3.68 -18.60
N LYS A 424 -10.62 -4.89 -18.03
CA LYS A 424 -10.65 -5.08 -16.59
C LYS A 424 -9.27 -4.80 -16.01
N LYS A 425 -9.18 -3.73 -15.22
CA LYS A 425 -8.05 -3.53 -14.30
C LYS A 425 -7.88 -4.80 -13.47
N GLN A 426 -6.68 -5.36 -13.46
CA GLN A 426 -6.34 -6.44 -12.54
C GLN A 426 -5.40 -5.88 -11.49
N ILE A 427 -5.80 -6.06 -10.23
CA ILE A 427 -4.92 -5.91 -9.08
C ILE A 427 -4.01 -7.14 -9.08
N GLN A 428 -2.70 -6.93 -9.20
CA GLN A 428 -1.72 -7.99 -9.25
C GLN A 428 -0.79 -7.90 -8.04
N LEU A 429 -0.60 -9.01 -7.33
CA LEU A 429 0.45 -9.16 -6.33
C LEU A 429 1.82 -9.15 -7.04
N ILE A 430 2.63 -8.12 -6.79
CA ILE A 430 3.96 -7.96 -7.41
C ILE A 430 5.10 -8.39 -6.50
N GLY A 431 4.88 -8.44 -5.19
CA GLY A 431 5.86 -8.95 -4.25
C GLY A 431 5.35 -9.05 -2.81
N ARG A 432 6.23 -9.52 -1.94
CA ARG A 432 6.01 -9.68 -0.50
C ARG A 432 7.23 -9.19 0.24
N TYR A 433 7.04 -8.36 1.25
CA TYR A 433 8.11 -7.91 2.13
C TYR A 433 8.05 -8.63 3.46
N SER A 434 9.14 -9.28 3.85
CA SER A 434 9.29 -10.00 5.11
C SER A 434 9.79 -9.08 6.22
N THR A 435 8.96 -8.77 7.22
CA THR A 435 9.34 -8.00 8.42
C THR A 435 10.36 -8.74 9.30
N ILE A 436 10.36 -10.07 9.26
CA ILE A 436 11.29 -10.90 10.05
C ILE A 436 12.69 -10.87 9.43
N THR A 437 12.78 -11.03 8.11
CA THR A 437 14.08 -11.07 7.41
C THR A 437 14.50 -9.70 6.89
N ASN A 438 13.63 -8.69 6.98
CA ASN A 438 13.80 -7.36 6.39
C ASN A 438 14.06 -7.40 4.87
N ASP A 439 13.48 -8.37 4.16
CA ASP A 439 13.74 -8.59 2.73
C ASP A 439 12.47 -8.48 1.89
N TYR A 440 12.59 -7.84 0.73
CA TYR A 440 11.56 -7.85 -0.30
C TYR A 440 11.78 -9.02 -1.27
N GLN A 441 10.72 -9.78 -1.53
CA GLN A 441 10.68 -10.88 -2.49
C GLN A 441 9.66 -10.56 -3.59
N SER A 442 10.14 -10.41 -4.82
CA SER A 442 9.27 -10.26 -5.99
C SER A 442 8.50 -11.55 -6.29
N CYS A 443 7.23 -11.42 -6.64
CA CYS A 443 6.40 -12.53 -7.11
C CYS A 443 6.72 -12.92 -8.56
N TYR A 444 7.42 -12.06 -9.29
CA TYR A 444 8.01 -12.41 -10.57
C TYR A 444 9.24 -13.27 -10.30
N LYS A 445 9.06 -14.59 -10.28
CA LYS A 445 10.20 -15.50 -10.50
C LYS A 445 10.92 -15.02 -11.74
N ASP A 446 12.25 -14.92 -11.70
CA ASP A 446 13.12 -14.56 -12.83
C ASP A 446 12.74 -15.34 -14.09
N LYS A 447 11.75 -14.85 -14.83
CA LYS A 447 11.40 -15.36 -16.14
C LYS A 447 12.53 -15.06 -17.13
N ASN A 448 13.46 -14.17 -16.77
CA ASN A 448 14.66 -13.86 -17.54
C ASN A 448 15.65 -15.03 -17.66
N LYS A 449 15.54 -16.11 -16.85
CA LYS A 449 16.31 -17.33 -17.12
C LYS A 449 15.68 -18.25 -18.18
N ASP A 450 14.38 -18.10 -18.47
CA ASP A 450 13.66 -18.89 -19.47
C ASP A 450 13.19 -18.08 -20.70
N LEU A 451 13.30 -16.75 -20.69
CA LEU A 451 12.89 -15.88 -21.81
C LEU A 451 13.76 -16.03 -23.06
N SER A 452 14.94 -16.65 -22.97
CA SER A 452 15.74 -17.03 -24.15
C SER A 452 15.18 -18.25 -24.90
N SER A 453 14.16 -18.93 -24.35
CA SER A 453 13.59 -20.16 -24.94
C SER A 453 12.13 -20.03 -25.40
N ILE A 454 11.48 -18.88 -25.17
CA ILE A 454 10.11 -18.57 -25.61
C ILE A 454 10.13 -17.37 -26.58
N GLU A 455 11.10 -17.31 -27.48
CA GLU A 455 10.92 -16.66 -28.78
C GLU A 455 10.43 -17.71 -29.78
N LYS A 456 9.20 -18.20 -29.58
CA LYS A 456 8.47 -18.78 -30.71
C LYS A 456 7.98 -17.63 -31.57
N SER A 457 8.70 -17.42 -32.66
CA SER A 457 8.51 -16.45 -33.72
C SER A 457 7.04 -16.19 -34.08
N PHE A 458 6.44 -15.15 -33.49
CA PHE A 458 5.53 -14.34 -34.29
C PHE A 458 6.42 -13.44 -35.12
N SER A 459 6.56 -13.71 -36.42
CA SER A 459 7.20 -12.77 -37.32
C SER A 459 6.37 -11.48 -37.27
N SER A 460 6.84 -10.48 -36.53
CA SER A 460 6.18 -9.20 -36.40
C SER A 460 6.26 -8.49 -37.75
N LYS A 461 5.31 -8.80 -38.64
CA LYS A 461 5.16 -8.10 -39.91
C LYS A 461 4.95 -6.62 -39.59
N ILE A 462 5.90 -5.80 -40.03
CA ILE A 462 5.79 -4.34 -39.96
C ILE A 462 5.04 -3.88 -41.20
N TYR A 463 3.92 -3.17 -40.98
CA TYR A 463 3.13 -2.57 -42.04
C TYR A 463 3.62 -1.15 -42.30
N TYR A 464 3.77 -0.77 -43.57
CA TYR A 464 4.17 0.58 -43.95
C TYR A 464 2.95 1.41 -44.34
N ILE A 465 2.74 2.52 -43.64
CA ILE A 465 1.74 3.52 -43.97
C ILE A 465 2.40 4.53 -44.89
N THR A 466 2.02 4.51 -46.17
CA THR A 466 2.55 5.46 -47.16
C THR A 466 1.74 6.74 -47.12
N SER A 467 2.40 7.88 -46.92
CA SER A 467 1.73 9.18 -46.81
C SER A 467 2.61 10.31 -47.36
N LEU A 468 1.98 11.37 -47.83
CA LEU A 468 2.66 12.63 -48.12
C LEU A 468 3.07 13.30 -46.80
N PHE A 469 4.24 13.92 -46.83
CA PHE A 469 4.74 14.76 -45.75
C PHE A 469 4.23 16.18 -46.01
N ASP A 470 3.11 16.53 -45.40
CA ASP A 470 2.41 17.79 -45.63
C ASP A 470 1.71 18.28 -44.35
N GLU A 471 1.84 19.57 -44.05
CA GLU A 471 1.23 20.18 -42.88
C GLU A 471 -0.24 20.55 -43.18
N PRO A 472 -1.20 20.29 -42.27
CA PRO A 472 -1.03 19.83 -40.89
C PRO A 472 -1.16 18.30 -40.69
N PHE A 473 -1.26 17.53 -41.77
CA PHE A 473 -1.68 16.13 -41.72
C PHE A 473 -0.57 15.18 -41.27
N LEU A 474 0.66 15.42 -41.71
CA LEU A 474 1.84 14.63 -41.35
C LEU A 474 3.08 15.52 -41.33
N MET A 475 3.58 15.81 -40.13
CA MET A 475 4.72 16.70 -39.92
C MET A 475 5.73 16.11 -38.93
N LEU A 476 6.94 16.67 -38.89
CA LEU A 476 7.96 16.28 -37.92
C LEU A 476 7.61 16.86 -36.56
N ARG A 477 7.71 16.05 -35.51
CA ARG A 477 7.47 16.51 -34.15
C ARG A 477 8.58 17.49 -33.71
N LYS A 478 8.20 18.67 -33.20
CA LYS A 478 9.08 19.82 -32.85
C LYS A 478 10.29 19.55 -31.95
N ARG A 479 10.35 18.37 -31.30
CA ARG A 479 11.38 17.98 -30.31
C ARG A 479 12.27 16.82 -30.78
N THR A 480 12.33 16.57 -32.08
CA THR A 480 13.13 15.48 -32.66
C THR A 480 14.39 16.02 -33.34
N VAL A 481 15.45 15.21 -33.38
CA VAL A 481 16.69 15.56 -34.10
C VAL A 481 16.41 15.83 -35.58
N LEU A 482 15.46 15.11 -36.16
CA LEU A 482 14.98 15.33 -37.53
C LEU A 482 14.32 16.71 -37.67
N TYR A 483 13.44 17.11 -36.74
CA TYR A 483 12.86 18.45 -36.78
C TYR A 483 13.93 19.54 -36.72
N THR A 484 14.93 19.43 -35.84
CA THR A 484 16.02 20.43 -35.78
C THR A 484 16.85 20.49 -37.05
N LYS A 485 16.99 19.36 -37.76
CA LYS A 485 17.70 19.29 -39.05
C LYS A 485 16.86 19.89 -40.19
N TYR A 486 15.57 19.56 -40.25
CA TYR A 486 14.71 19.86 -41.39
C TYR A 486 13.85 21.13 -41.26
N SER A 487 13.83 21.78 -40.08
CA SER A 487 13.13 23.05 -39.88
C SER A 487 13.99 24.28 -40.20
N GLN A 488 15.24 24.10 -40.62
CA GLN A 488 16.11 25.20 -40.99
C GLN A 488 15.69 25.77 -42.35
N PRO A 489 15.81 27.10 -42.60
CA PRO A 489 15.39 27.72 -43.85
C PRO A 489 16.03 27.15 -45.13
N GLN A 490 17.20 26.51 -44.99
CA GLN A 490 17.96 25.91 -46.09
C GLN A 490 17.68 24.42 -46.28
N ALA A 491 16.93 23.78 -45.38
CA ALA A 491 16.68 22.35 -45.44
C ALA A 491 15.63 22.02 -46.51
N ASN A 492 15.92 21.03 -47.33
CA ASN A 492 15.01 20.56 -48.37
C ASN A 492 14.16 19.40 -47.82
N SER A 493 12.89 19.66 -47.50
CA SER A 493 11.95 18.62 -47.02
C SER A 493 11.76 17.47 -48.01
N LYS A 494 12.13 17.66 -49.29
CA LYS A 494 12.15 16.58 -50.30
C LYS A 494 13.15 15.48 -49.97
N GLU A 495 14.16 15.74 -49.13
CA GLU A 495 15.08 14.70 -48.64
C GLU A 495 14.39 13.64 -47.78
N LEU A 496 13.25 13.96 -47.15
CA LEU A 496 12.50 12.99 -46.35
C LEU A 496 11.75 11.96 -47.22
N ARG A 497 11.66 12.19 -48.54
CA ARG A 497 10.98 11.27 -49.46
C ARG A 497 11.65 9.91 -49.47
N GLY A 498 10.86 8.85 -49.32
CA GLY A 498 11.34 7.48 -49.22
C GLY A 498 11.82 7.06 -47.83
N HIS A 499 11.98 8.00 -46.88
CA HIS A 499 12.36 7.64 -45.51
C HIS A 499 11.23 6.89 -44.81
N ILE A 500 11.65 5.95 -43.96
CA ILE A 500 10.79 5.26 -43.02
C ILE A 500 10.95 5.93 -41.66
N LEU A 501 9.84 6.38 -41.09
CA LEU A 501 9.80 7.15 -39.86
C LEU A 501 8.86 6.47 -38.85
N GLY A 502 9.26 6.48 -37.58
CA GLY A 502 8.45 5.98 -36.48
C GLY A 502 7.44 7.01 -35.97
N PHE A 503 6.39 6.56 -35.30
CA PHE A 503 5.38 7.43 -34.67
C PHE A 503 5.99 8.52 -33.79
N HIS A 504 7.03 8.21 -33.02
CA HIS A 504 7.69 9.17 -32.12
C HIS A 504 8.39 10.33 -32.85
N GLN A 505 8.64 10.21 -34.16
CA GLN A 505 9.31 11.22 -34.98
C GLN A 505 8.32 12.18 -35.65
N LEU A 506 7.05 11.80 -35.72
CA LEU A 506 6.00 12.46 -36.48
C LEU A 506 4.89 12.97 -35.55
N GLU A 507 4.13 13.95 -36.04
CA GLU A 507 2.86 14.41 -35.47
C GLU A 507 1.90 14.82 -36.59
N GLY A 508 0.64 15.08 -36.26
CA GLY A 508 -0.41 15.43 -37.22
C GLY A 508 -1.53 14.39 -37.29
N PHE A 509 -2.63 14.76 -37.95
CA PHE A 509 -3.86 13.96 -37.99
C PHE A 509 -3.65 12.50 -38.46
N CYS A 510 -2.79 12.30 -39.48
CA CYS A 510 -2.52 10.96 -39.99
C CYS A 510 -1.80 10.07 -38.97
N VAL A 511 -0.95 10.65 -38.11
CA VAL A 511 -0.23 9.92 -37.06
C VAL A 511 -1.21 9.43 -35.99
N ASP A 512 -2.08 10.32 -35.51
CA ASP A 512 -3.08 10.00 -34.48
C ASP A 512 -4.05 8.92 -34.96
N LEU A 513 -4.52 9.05 -36.21
CA LEU A 513 -5.40 8.05 -36.84
C LEU A 513 -4.69 6.71 -37.00
N ALA A 514 -3.47 6.70 -37.52
CA ALA A 514 -2.68 5.49 -37.71
C ALA A 514 -2.39 4.79 -36.39
N GLU A 515 -2.01 5.54 -35.34
CA GLU A 515 -1.72 5.00 -34.02
C GLU A 515 -2.97 4.32 -33.46
N LYS A 516 -4.14 4.94 -33.65
CA LYS A 516 -5.42 4.37 -33.25
C LYS A 516 -5.77 3.10 -34.03
N VAL A 517 -5.60 3.10 -35.36
CA VAL A 517 -5.89 1.92 -36.21
C VAL A 517 -4.95 0.76 -35.90
N CYS A 518 -3.65 1.02 -35.80
CA CYS A 518 -2.65 -0.01 -35.48
C CYS A 518 -2.86 -0.58 -34.07
N SER A 519 -3.30 0.26 -33.12
CA SER A 519 -3.73 -0.18 -31.79
C SER A 519 -4.98 -1.08 -31.84
N VAL A 520 -5.99 -0.72 -32.63
CA VAL A 520 -7.25 -1.51 -32.77
C VAL A 520 -6.98 -2.85 -33.45
N LEU A 521 -6.10 -2.89 -34.45
CA LEU A 521 -5.80 -4.09 -35.25
C LEU A 521 -4.65 -4.94 -34.68
N ASN A 522 -3.96 -4.46 -33.64
CA ASN A 522 -2.78 -5.11 -33.06
C ASN A 522 -1.68 -5.41 -34.10
N ILE A 523 -1.35 -4.41 -34.91
CA ILE A 523 -0.28 -4.49 -35.92
C ILE A 523 0.79 -3.43 -35.64
N THR A 524 2.04 -3.75 -35.98
CA THR A 524 3.14 -2.78 -35.89
C THR A 524 3.20 -2.00 -37.20
N CYS A 525 3.15 -0.67 -37.10
CA CYS A 525 3.18 0.20 -38.27
C CYS A 525 4.37 1.16 -38.24
N GLN A 526 4.84 1.59 -39.41
CA GLN A 526 5.77 2.70 -39.59
C GLN A 526 5.33 3.54 -40.77
N PHE A 527 5.63 4.83 -40.77
CA PHE A 527 5.34 5.70 -41.90
C PHE A 527 6.45 5.59 -42.95
N ARG A 528 6.08 5.52 -44.22
CA ARG A 528 7.00 5.68 -45.35
C ARG A 528 6.57 6.91 -46.13
N ILE A 529 7.44 7.91 -46.20
CA ILE A 529 7.14 9.12 -46.99
C ILE A 529 7.24 8.78 -48.48
N VAL A 530 6.30 9.25 -49.27
CA VAL A 530 6.23 8.93 -50.71
C VAL A 530 7.47 9.44 -51.45
N GLN A 531 8.06 8.62 -52.33
CA GLN A 531 9.34 8.91 -53.00
C GLN A 531 9.25 10.03 -54.05
N ASP A 532 8.21 10.04 -54.86
CA ASP A 532 7.99 11.02 -55.93
C ASP A 532 7.35 12.33 -55.41
N GLY A 533 6.81 12.30 -54.18
CA GLY A 533 6.00 13.37 -53.60
C GLY A 533 4.67 13.58 -54.33
N ARG A 534 4.17 12.55 -55.01
CA ARG A 534 2.86 12.50 -55.66
C ARG A 534 2.11 11.29 -55.10
N PHE A 535 1.04 11.54 -54.37
CA PHE A 535 0.18 10.49 -53.83
C PHE A 535 -1.23 11.06 -53.78
N GLY A 536 -2.22 10.32 -54.25
CA GLY A 536 -3.56 10.84 -54.42
C GLY A 536 -3.66 11.87 -55.55
N SER A 537 -2.83 11.76 -56.60
CA SER A 537 -2.89 12.62 -57.80
C SER A 537 -3.48 11.84 -58.97
N LYS A 538 -4.44 12.47 -59.69
CA LYS A 538 -4.98 11.87 -60.92
C LYS A 538 -3.93 11.93 -62.02
N ASN A 539 -3.48 10.76 -62.49
CA ASN A 539 -2.61 10.66 -63.64
C ASN A 539 -3.33 11.24 -64.87
N LYS A 540 -2.74 12.28 -65.48
CA LYS A 540 -3.36 13.02 -66.59
C LYS A 540 -3.50 12.21 -67.87
N SER A 541 -2.63 11.22 -68.10
CA SER A 541 -2.68 10.40 -69.32
C SER A 541 -3.58 9.18 -69.19
N THR A 542 -3.64 8.56 -68.01
CA THR A 542 -4.47 7.37 -67.78
C THR A 542 -5.83 7.66 -67.13
N GLY A 543 -5.97 8.83 -66.49
CA GLY A 543 -7.16 9.20 -65.73
C GLY A 543 -7.32 8.46 -64.38
N ILE A 544 -6.37 7.61 -64.01
CA ILE A 544 -6.38 6.82 -62.76
C ILE A 544 -5.67 7.62 -61.66
N TRP A 545 -6.17 7.58 -60.43
CA TRP A 545 -5.50 8.19 -59.28
C TRP A 545 -4.30 7.32 -58.86
N ASP A 546 -3.13 7.94 -58.67
CA ASP A 546 -2.02 7.31 -57.95
C ASP A 546 -2.31 7.37 -56.44
N GLY A 547 -1.89 6.37 -55.67
CA GLY A 547 -2.16 6.28 -54.23
C GLY A 547 -2.65 4.91 -53.80
#